data_AF-A0A1R0XZD3-F1
#
_entry.id   AF-A0A1R0XZD3-F1
#
_cell.length_a   1.000
_cell.length_b   1.000
_cell.length_c   1.000
_cell.angle_alpha   90.00
_cell.angle_beta   90.00
_cell.angle_gamma   90.00
#
_symmetry.space_group_name_H-M   'P 1'
#
loop_
_entity.id
_entity.type
_entity.pdbx_description
1 polymer ?
#
loop_
_entity_poly.entity_id
_entity_poly.type
_entity_poly.pdbx_seq_one_letter_code
_entity_poly.pdbx_strand_id
1 'polypeptide(L)'
;MSQENRLEKTNRINLLFAFYERLLTDKQQTFLKYYFHDDFSLGEIAAEFEISRQAVYEHIKRAEQVLENYEEKLGLLEKHESRTKYLDELRRLPENGMLPEQYKLRFAEIVDRLQRLE
;
A
#
# COMPACT_ATOMS: atom_id res chain seq x y z
N MET A 1 -11.93 -15.39 -12.64
CA MET A 1 -11.52 -14.30 -11.73
C MET A 1 -12.71 -13.37 -11.58
N SER A 2 -13.32 -13.29 -10.38
CA SER A 2 -14.43 -12.36 -10.11
C SER A 2 -13.96 -10.90 -10.26
N GLN A 3 -14.86 -9.96 -10.56
CA GLN A 3 -14.54 -8.52 -10.60
C GLN A 3 -13.97 -8.03 -9.26
N GLU A 4 -14.46 -8.60 -8.16
CA GLU A 4 -14.03 -8.33 -6.79
C GLU A 4 -12.53 -8.63 -6.59
N ASN A 5 -12.07 -9.78 -7.12
CA ASN A 5 -10.67 -10.21 -7.03
C ASN A 5 -9.73 -9.29 -7.84
N ARG A 6 -10.23 -8.65 -8.91
CA ARG A 6 -9.45 -7.65 -9.66
C ARG A 6 -9.27 -6.35 -8.87
N LEU A 7 -10.33 -5.90 -8.20
CA LEU A 7 -10.29 -4.69 -7.37
C LEU A 7 -9.36 -4.87 -6.16
N GLU A 8 -9.45 -6.01 -5.49
CA GLU A 8 -8.56 -6.36 -4.38
C GLU A 8 -7.09 -6.35 -4.82
N LYS A 9 -6.80 -6.96 -5.98
CA LYS A 9 -5.44 -6.95 -6.53
C LYS A 9 -4.96 -5.53 -6.83
N THR A 10 -5.78 -4.71 -7.47
CA THR A 10 -5.43 -3.30 -7.76
C THR A 10 -5.12 -2.52 -6.48
N ASN A 11 -5.97 -2.65 -5.46
CA ASN A 11 -5.75 -1.98 -4.17
C ASN A 11 -4.46 -2.44 -3.51
N ARG A 12 -4.18 -3.75 -3.53
CA ARG A 12 -2.92 -4.29 -2.99
C ARG A 12 -1.70 -3.72 -3.70
N ILE A 13 -1.69 -3.71 -5.03
CA ILE A 13 -0.57 -3.17 -5.80
C ILE A 13 -0.38 -1.67 -5.52
N ASN A 14 -1.46 -0.90 -5.38
CA ASN A 14 -1.38 0.52 -5.01
C ASN A 14 -0.73 0.74 -3.65
N LEU A 15 -1.09 -0.06 -2.65
CA LEU A 15 -0.48 -0.01 -1.32
C LEU A 15 1.00 -0.39 -1.38
N LEU A 16 1.34 -1.49 -2.07
CA LEU A 16 2.72 -1.92 -2.24
C LEU A 16 3.56 -0.85 -2.98
N PHE A 17 2.97 -0.21 -3.99
CA PHE A 17 3.62 0.88 -4.70
C PHE A 17 3.94 2.05 -3.76
N ALA A 18 3.02 2.46 -2.89
CA ALA A 18 3.28 3.52 -1.90
C ALA A 18 4.48 3.20 -0.97
N PHE A 19 4.70 1.93 -0.63
CA PHE A 19 5.84 1.51 0.19
C PHE A 19 7.15 1.33 -0.59
N TYR A 20 7.08 0.85 -1.82
CA TYR A 20 8.25 0.34 -2.56
C TYR A 20 8.55 1.06 -3.86
N GLU A 21 7.80 2.10 -4.24
CA GLU A 21 8.00 2.88 -5.48
C GLU A 21 9.48 3.24 -5.68
N ARG A 22 10.13 3.74 -4.65
CA ARG A 22 11.54 4.21 -4.71
C ARG A 22 12.57 3.12 -4.96
N LEU A 23 12.19 1.84 -4.83
CA LEU A 23 13.05 0.69 -5.12
C LEU A 23 12.88 0.20 -6.56
N LEU A 24 11.83 0.64 -7.24
CA LEU A 24 11.60 0.32 -8.64
C LEU A 24 12.51 1.17 -9.54
N THR A 25 12.80 0.64 -10.73
CA THR A 25 13.44 1.42 -11.80
C THR A 25 12.49 2.51 -12.31
N ASP A 26 13.04 3.61 -12.83
CA ASP A 26 12.24 4.73 -13.36
C ASP A 26 11.17 4.26 -14.36
N LYS A 27 11.52 3.34 -15.27
CA LYS A 27 10.58 2.80 -16.25
C LYS A 27 9.41 2.02 -15.61
N GLN A 28 9.69 1.26 -14.55
CA GLN A 28 8.64 0.54 -13.81
C GLN A 28 7.74 1.52 -13.05
N GLN A 29 8.33 2.54 -12.41
CA GLN A 29 7.56 3.58 -11.73
C GLN A 29 6.64 4.31 -12.69
N THR A 30 7.14 4.75 -13.84
CA THR A 30 6.35 5.48 -14.83
C THR A 30 5.17 4.66 -15.34
N PHE A 31 5.38 3.37 -15.65
CA PHE A 31 4.31 2.53 -16.19
C PHE A 31 3.24 2.24 -15.14
N LEU A 32 3.64 2.02 -13.89
CA LEU A 32 2.70 1.87 -12.78
C LEU A 32 1.95 3.17 -12.48
N LYS A 33 2.61 4.33 -12.53
CA LYS A 33 1.96 5.64 -12.37
C LYS A 33 0.90 5.89 -13.42
N TYR A 34 1.27 5.74 -14.69
CA TYR A 34 0.31 5.96 -15.77
C TYR A 34 -0.91 5.04 -15.62
N TYR A 35 -0.69 3.78 -15.26
CA TYR A 35 -1.78 2.81 -15.16
C TYR A 35 -2.65 2.96 -13.89
N PHE A 36 -2.04 3.19 -12.72
CA PHE A 36 -2.73 3.15 -11.43
C PHE A 36 -3.03 4.52 -10.80
N HIS A 37 -2.30 5.56 -11.19
CA HIS A 37 -2.48 6.92 -10.66
C HIS A 37 -3.12 7.87 -11.68
N ASP A 38 -2.73 7.77 -12.95
CA ASP A 38 -3.21 8.67 -14.01
C ASP A 38 -4.37 8.06 -14.84
N ASP A 39 -4.81 6.83 -14.52
CA ASP A 39 -5.90 6.10 -15.18
C ASP A 39 -5.70 5.87 -16.70
N PHE A 40 -4.45 5.85 -17.18
CA PHE A 40 -4.17 5.54 -18.58
C PHE A 40 -4.48 4.07 -18.87
N SER A 41 -5.15 3.83 -19.99
CA SER A 41 -5.29 2.51 -20.56
C SER A 41 -3.95 1.98 -21.08
N LEU A 42 -3.81 0.65 -21.18
CA LEU A 42 -2.64 0.01 -21.81
C LEU A 42 -2.40 0.50 -23.25
N GLY A 43 -3.46 0.96 -23.93
CA GLY A 43 -3.38 1.53 -25.27
C GLY A 43 -2.76 2.92 -25.31
N GLU A 44 -3.12 3.78 -24.36
CA GLU A 44 -2.56 5.13 -24.23
C GLU A 44 -1.08 5.06 -23.86
N ILE A 45 -0.71 4.20 -22.91
CA ILE A 45 0.71 3.96 -22.56
C ILE A 45 1.47 3.39 -23.77
N ALA A 46 0.86 2.46 -24.51
CA ALA A 46 1.49 1.87 -25.70
C ALA A 46 1.78 2.92 -26.78
N ALA A 47 0.85 3.85 -27.00
CA ALA A 47 1.01 4.94 -27.96
C ALA A 47 2.10 5.92 -27.51
N GLU A 48 2.09 6.32 -26.24
CA GLU A 48 3.07 7.26 -25.66
C GLU A 48 4.51 6.76 -25.76
N PHE A 49 4.72 5.46 -25.52
CA PHE A 49 6.06 4.85 -25.54
C PHE A 49 6.41 4.15 -26.85
N GLU A 50 5.56 4.25 -27.88
CA GLU A 50 5.72 3.59 -29.19
C GLU A 50 6.01 2.07 -29.08
N ILE A 51 5.36 1.40 -28.13
CA ILE A 51 5.48 -0.05 -27.91
C ILE A 51 4.14 -0.76 -28.07
N SER A 52 4.14 -2.09 -28.14
CA SER A 52 2.89 -2.84 -28.22
C SER A 52 2.13 -2.81 -26.88
N ARG A 53 0.79 -2.90 -26.94
CA ARG A 53 -0.06 -3.10 -25.75
C ARG A 53 0.38 -4.30 -24.91
N GLN A 54 0.85 -5.36 -25.58
CA GLN A 54 1.38 -6.55 -24.92
C GLN A 54 2.66 -6.25 -24.14
N ALA A 55 3.57 -5.45 -24.71
CA ALA A 55 4.79 -5.05 -24.03
C ALA A 55 4.49 -4.20 -22.77
N VAL A 56 3.52 -3.29 -22.84
CA VAL A 56 3.04 -2.52 -21.66
C VAL A 56 2.53 -3.47 -20.59
N TYR A 57 1.64 -4.39 -20.94
CA TYR A 57 1.09 -5.38 -20.00
C TYR A 57 2.19 -6.18 -19.31
N GLU A 58 3.20 -6.65 -20.05
CA GLU A 58 4.33 -7.39 -19.48
C GLU A 58 5.22 -6.54 -18.59
N HIS A 59 5.37 -5.25 -18.89
CA HIS A 59 6.11 -4.33 -18.03
C HIS A 59 5.38 -4.08 -16.70
N ILE A 60 4.08 -3.84 -16.74
CA ILE A 60 3.25 -3.68 -15.53
C ILE A 60 3.30 -4.97 -14.71
N LYS A 61 3.05 -6.13 -15.33
CA LYS A 61 3.07 -7.43 -14.62
C LYS A 61 4.43 -7.73 -13.97
N ARG A 62 5.54 -7.37 -14.62
CA ARG A 62 6.88 -7.50 -14.03
C ARG A 62 7.07 -6.56 -12.85
N ALA A 63 6.59 -5.32 -12.94
CA ALA A 63 6.66 -4.37 -11.83
C ALA A 63 5.82 -4.84 -10.63
N GLU A 64 4.61 -5.36 -10.87
CA GLU A 64 3.78 -5.99 -9.83
C GLU A 64 4.53 -7.13 -9.12
N GLN A 65 5.18 -8.02 -9.87
CA GLN A 65 5.93 -9.13 -9.28
C GLN A 65 7.12 -8.64 -8.44
N VAL A 66 7.78 -7.56 -8.87
CA VAL A 66 8.89 -6.97 -8.11
C VAL A 66 8.38 -6.38 -6.79
N LEU A 67 7.24 -5.70 -6.79
CA LEU A 67 6.60 -5.18 -5.58
C LEU A 67 6.25 -6.30 -4.59
N GLU A 68 5.63 -7.40 -5.07
CA GLU A 68 5.31 -8.56 -4.23
C GLU A 68 6.58 -9.22 -3.67
N ASN A 69 7.64 -9.34 -4.47
CA ASN A 69 8.92 -9.88 -4.00
C ASN A 69 9.57 -8.98 -2.93
N TYR A 70 9.38 -7.66 -2.99
CA TYR A 70 9.82 -6.77 -1.92
C TYR A 70 8.99 -6.97 -0.67
N GLU A 71 7.66 -7.12 -0.79
CA GLU A 71 6.80 -7.40 0.35
C GLU A 71 7.14 -8.72 1.02
N GLU A 72 7.34 -9.79 0.25
CA GLU A 72 7.75 -11.09 0.80
C GLU A 72 9.04 -11.00 1.64
N LYS A 73 9.97 -10.11 1.25
CA LYS A 73 11.26 -9.96 1.92
C LYS A 73 11.24 -8.96 3.08
N LEU A 74 10.48 -7.88 2.94
CA LEU A 74 10.53 -6.73 3.86
C LEU A 74 9.30 -6.65 4.77
N GLY A 75 8.14 -7.10 4.27
CA GLY A 75 6.87 -7.16 4.98
C GLY A 75 6.40 -5.79 5.48
N LEU A 76 6.69 -4.70 4.76
CA LEU A 76 6.39 -3.35 5.26
C LEU A 76 4.88 -3.09 5.31
N LEU A 77 4.14 -3.55 4.30
CA LEU A 77 2.69 -3.40 4.27
C LEU A 77 2.05 -4.24 5.39
N GLU A 78 2.38 -5.52 5.49
CA GLU A 78 1.85 -6.39 6.56
C GLU A 78 2.16 -5.84 7.96
N LYS A 79 3.39 -5.36 8.19
CA LYS A 79 3.77 -4.77 9.46
C LYS A 79 3.00 -3.47 9.72
N HIS A 80 2.72 -2.67 8.70
CA HIS A 80 1.91 -1.46 8.84
C HIS A 80 0.47 -1.80 9.21
N GLU A 81 -0.19 -2.70 8.47
CA GLU A 81 -1.54 -3.16 8.78
C GLU A 81 -1.66 -3.72 10.20
N SER A 82 -0.65 -4.50 10.63
CA SER A 82 -0.58 -5.04 11.98
C SER A 82 -0.44 -3.94 13.04
N ARG A 83 0.45 -2.97 12.84
CA ARG A 83 0.63 -1.85 13.77
C ARG A 83 -0.63 -0.99 13.87
N THR A 84 -1.25 -0.65 12.74
CA THR A 84 -2.52 0.10 12.72
C THR A 84 -3.62 -0.65 13.47
N LYS A 85 -3.75 -1.97 13.26
CA LYS A 85 -4.69 -2.81 14.02
C LYS A 85 -4.45 -2.75 15.53
N TYR A 86 -3.19 -2.87 15.98
CA TYR A 86 -2.86 -2.80 17.40
C TYR A 86 -3.06 -1.40 17.99
N LEU A 87 -2.80 -0.33 17.23
CA LEU A 87 -3.09 1.04 17.65
C LEU A 87 -4.59 1.28 17.81
N ASP A 88 -5.41 0.78 16.89
CA ASP A 88 -6.87 0.84 17.00
C ASP A 88 -7.39 0.05 18.20
N GLU A 89 -6.79 -1.11 18.50
CA GLU A 89 -7.11 -1.87 19.71
C GLU A 89 -6.73 -1.09 20.97
N LEU A 90 -5.52 -0.52 21.03
CA LEU A 90 -5.07 0.32 22.15
C LEU A 90 -6.04 1.49 22.41
N ARG A 91 -6.53 2.14 21.34
CA ARG A 91 -7.50 3.25 21.46
C ARG A 91 -8.81 2.86 22.13
N ARG A 92 -9.23 1.60 22.00
CA ARG A 92 -10.49 1.10 22.58
C ARG A 92 -10.35 0.63 24.02
N LEU A 93 -9.14 0.40 24.52
CA LEU A 93 -8.91 -0.07 25.90
C LEU A 93 -9.50 0.84 27.00
N PRO A 94 -9.44 2.19 26.90
CA PRO A 94 -10.04 3.09 27.89
C PRO A 94 -11.57 2.98 27.98
N GLU A 95 -12.25 2.60 26.89
CA GLU A 95 -13.71 2.46 26.82
C GLU A 95 -14.19 1.24 27.61
N ASN A 96 -13.34 0.21 27.74
CA ASN A 96 -13.65 -1.05 28.43
C ASN A 96 -13.48 -0.97 29.95
N GLY A 97 -13.22 0.21 30.52
CA GLY A 97 -13.04 0.39 31.97
C GLY A 97 -11.77 -0.26 32.55
N MET A 98 -10.88 -0.76 31.70
CA MET A 98 -9.63 -1.44 32.09
C MET A 98 -8.50 -0.48 32.50
N LEU A 99 -8.63 0.82 32.20
CA LEU A 99 -7.66 1.85 32.59
C LEU A 99 -8.18 2.73 33.75
N PRO A 100 -7.44 2.82 34.87
CA PRO A 100 -7.74 3.79 35.92
C PRO A 100 -7.75 5.23 35.39
N GLU A 101 -8.67 6.06 35.89
CA GLU A 101 -8.95 7.42 35.38
C GLU A 101 -7.69 8.30 35.30
N GLN A 102 -6.82 8.20 36.32
CA GLN A 102 -5.59 8.98 36.42
C GLN A 102 -4.59 8.74 35.27
N TYR A 103 -4.71 7.63 34.55
CA TYR A 103 -3.82 7.29 33.44
C TYR A 103 -4.44 7.52 32.06
N LYS A 104 -5.76 7.74 31.96
CA LYS A 104 -6.45 7.83 30.66
C LYS A 104 -5.92 8.96 29.77
N LEU A 105 -5.71 10.16 30.33
CA LEU A 105 -5.21 11.30 29.57
C LEU A 105 -3.81 11.03 29.00
N ARG A 106 -2.88 10.58 29.85
CA ARG A 106 -1.51 10.26 29.44
C ARG A 106 -1.46 9.10 28.46
N PHE A 107 -2.32 8.10 28.63
CA PHE A 107 -2.45 6.98 27.71
C PHE A 107 -2.89 7.45 26.33
N ALA A 108 -3.95 8.27 26.25
CA ALA A 108 -4.43 8.84 24.99
C ALA A 108 -3.33 9.66 24.28
N GLU A 109 -2.59 10.49 25.02
CA GLU A 109 -1.47 11.24 24.46
C GLU A 109 -0.36 10.33 23.90
N ILE A 110 -0.02 9.23 24.58
CA ILE A 110 0.99 8.28 24.10
C ILE A 110 0.51 7.58 22.83
N VAL A 111 -0.73 7.11 22.80
CA VAL A 111 -1.31 6.45 21.64
C VAL A 111 -1.36 7.40 20.43
N ASP A 112 -1.78 8.64 20.63
CA ASP A 112 -1.78 9.65 19.56
C ASP A 112 -0.37 10.00 19.08
N ARG A 113 0.64 10.01 19.97
CA ARG A 113 2.03 10.18 19.56
C ARG A 113 2.54 8.99 18.75
N LEU A 114 2.24 7.76 19.16
CA LEU A 114 2.65 6.56 18.44
C LEU A 114 2.07 6.53 17.02
N GLN A 115 0.82 6.95 16.85
CA GLN A 115 0.19 7.00 15.54
C GLN A 115 0.81 8.03 14.60
N ARG A 116 1.36 9.13 15.12
CA ARG A 116 2.06 10.13 14.29
C ARG A 116 3.45 9.66 13.83
N LEU A 117 3.95 8.55 14.38
CA LEU A 117 5.21 7.94 13.98
C LEU A 117 5.04 6.88 12.89
N GLU A 118 3.81 6.44 12.63
CA GLU A 118 3.46 5.66 11.43
C GLU A 118 3.47 6.56 10.19
#